data_AF-A0A954SPP6-F1
#
_entry.id   AF-A0A954SPP6-F1
#
_cell.length_a   1.000
_cell.length_b   1.000
_cell.length_c   1.000
_cell.angle_alpha   90.00
_cell.angle_beta   90.00
_cell.angle_gamma   90.00
#
_symmetry.space_group_name_H-M   'P 1'
#
loop_
_entity.id
_entity.type
_entity.pdbx_description
1 polymer ?
#
loop_
_entity_poly.entity_id
_entity_poly.type
_entity_poly.pdbx_seq_one_letter_code
_entity_poly.pdbx_strand_id
1 'polypeptide(L)'
;MGSADSATNRTDDGSLATLECSPASRSDSARDLGPVWVFPGLGCRFVGMGADLFGKFPAADAIFSQAQEILGYDLREVCLEGSGRKIVPAKQEAQVIYTVSCGYAAALRSMNRRPGATAGHSLGNWAAAWAAGAYDFPTGLRFVTRVEELLEELVAPESQTMGVVIGLEESTVKSLIAEHSDLWLANWNSPGQYIVGGDAKSVDALLAAATGLQAKRSKRLPTDRALHTPLMQAVSARLREALDSAEWSEPSIPLISSADSRVLRSSAEVREFFG
;
A
#
# COMPACT_ATOMS: atom_id res chain seq x y z
N MET A 1 -16.08 -54.63 -14.80
CA MET A 1 -14.83 -54.87 -14.07
C MET A 1 -13.99 -53.61 -14.24
N GLY A 2 -14.02 -52.59 -13.40
CA GLY A 2 -14.12 -52.58 -11.94
C GLY A 2 -12.75 -52.22 -11.38
N SER A 3 -12.50 -50.94 -11.11
CA SER A 3 -11.84 -50.46 -9.88
C SER A 3 -11.83 -48.93 -9.86
N ALA A 4 -12.35 -48.39 -8.76
CA ALA A 4 -12.22 -47.01 -8.34
C ALA A 4 -10.87 -46.79 -7.62
N ASP A 5 -10.73 -45.58 -7.06
CA ASP A 5 -9.74 -45.07 -6.10
C ASP A 5 -8.46 -44.44 -6.69
N SER A 6 -7.99 -43.27 -6.24
CA SER A 6 -8.41 -42.40 -5.13
C SER A 6 -7.80 -41.01 -5.30
N ALA A 7 -8.51 -39.99 -4.81
CA ALA A 7 -8.00 -38.67 -4.56
C ALA A 7 -7.02 -38.70 -3.37
N THR A 8 -5.86 -38.08 -3.50
CA THR A 8 -5.00 -37.75 -2.35
C THR A 8 -4.95 -36.25 -2.16
N ASN A 9 -5.78 -35.84 -1.20
CA ASN A 9 -5.80 -34.60 -0.46
C ASN A 9 -4.41 -34.35 0.17
N ARG A 10 -3.72 -33.26 -0.19
CA ARG A 10 -2.58 -32.77 0.59
C ARG A 10 -3.11 -31.77 1.61
N THR A 11 -3.24 -32.25 2.83
CA THR A 11 -3.33 -31.43 4.04
C THR A 11 -1.94 -30.87 4.30
N ASP A 12 -1.71 -29.59 3.96
CA ASP A 12 -0.64 -28.81 4.61
C ASP A 12 -1.17 -28.40 5.99
N ASP A 13 -0.53 -28.91 7.03
CA ASP A 13 -0.84 -28.58 8.41
C ASP A 13 -0.35 -27.16 8.71
N GLY A 14 -1.24 -26.20 8.46
CA GLY A 14 -1.04 -24.81 8.85
C GLY A 14 -0.92 -24.66 10.37
N SER A 15 0.28 -24.85 10.91
CA SER A 15 0.71 -24.21 12.15
C SER A 15 1.62 -23.04 11.79
N LEU A 16 1.02 -21.91 11.44
CA LEU A 16 1.74 -20.64 11.50
C LEU A 16 1.93 -20.35 12.99
N ALA A 17 3.17 -20.51 13.44
CA ALA A 17 3.58 -20.10 14.76
C ALA A 17 3.08 -18.66 15.00
N THR A 18 2.21 -18.50 16.00
CA THR A 18 1.94 -17.20 16.59
C THR A 18 3.29 -16.56 16.88
N LEU A 19 3.62 -15.49 16.15
CA LEU A 19 4.72 -14.60 16.52
C LEU A 19 4.29 -13.89 17.80
N GLU A 20 4.39 -14.60 18.92
CA GLU A 20 4.52 -13.96 20.21
C GLU A 20 5.77 -13.09 20.12
N CYS A 21 5.58 -11.77 20.14
CA CYS A 21 6.66 -10.83 20.31
C CYS A 21 7.17 -10.98 21.74
N SER A 22 7.94 -12.05 21.98
CA SER A 22 8.75 -12.18 23.17
C SER A 22 9.70 -10.98 23.16
N PRO A 23 9.87 -10.25 24.27
CA PRO A 23 10.81 -9.16 24.33
C PRO A 23 12.21 -9.76 24.15
N ALA A 24 12.67 -9.82 22.90
CA ALA A 24 14.02 -10.24 22.59
C ALA A 24 14.94 -9.39 23.45
N SER A 25 15.82 -10.05 24.21
CA SER A 25 16.87 -9.40 24.97
C SER A 25 17.55 -8.39 24.05
N ARG A 26 17.32 -7.10 24.28
CA ARG A 26 17.86 -6.03 23.44
C ARG A 26 19.38 -6.18 23.46
N SER A 27 19.97 -6.70 22.39
CA SER A 27 21.41 -6.60 22.21
C SER A 27 21.75 -5.12 22.10
N ASP A 28 22.86 -4.70 22.72
CA ASP A 28 23.30 -3.30 22.66
C ASP A 28 23.54 -2.80 21.22
N SER A 29 23.63 -3.69 20.23
CA SER A 29 23.71 -3.38 18.79
C SER A 29 22.42 -2.81 18.19
N ALA A 30 21.25 -2.99 18.82
CA ALA A 30 19.99 -2.42 18.34
C ALA A 30 19.87 -0.91 18.63
N ARG A 31 20.77 -0.33 19.44
CA ARG A 31 20.75 1.10 19.80
C ARG A 31 21.23 2.03 18.69
N ASP A 32 21.79 1.49 17.61
CA ASP A 32 22.39 2.27 16.51
C ASP A 32 21.51 2.35 15.25
N LEU A 33 20.34 1.72 15.26
CA LEU A 33 19.39 1.78 14.15
C LEU A 33 18.39 2.91 14.40
N GLY A 34 18.27 3.85 13.45
CA GLY A 34 17.28 4.92 13.48
C GLY A 34 15.84 4.38 13.53
N PRO A 35 14.82 5.24 13.73
CA PRO A 35 13.43 4.82 13.72
C PRO A 35 13.02 4.18 12.39
N VAL A 36 12.00 3.32 12.40
CA VAL A 36 11.37 2.88 11.14
C VAL A 36 10.48 4.00 10.62
N TRP A 37 10.67 4.40 9.36
CA TRP A 37 9.75 5.33 8.70
C TRP A 37 8.67 4.52 7.97
N VAL A 38 7.43 4.70 8.40
CA VAL A 38 6.27 4.02 7.82
C VAL A 38 5.44 5.04 7.05
N PHE A 39 5.21 4.76 5.77
CA PHE A 39 4.55 5.66 4.84
C PHE A 39 3.09 5.23 4.61
N PRO A 40 2.11 6.17 4.71
CA PRO A 40 0.71 5.83 4.59
C PRO A 40 0.29 5.58 3.13
N GLY A 41 -0.81 4.83 2.98
CA GLY A 41 -1.47 4.60 1.69
C GLY A 41 -2.60 5.58 1.40
N LEU A 42 -3.41 5.28 0.38
CA LEU A 42 -4.63 6.02 0.03
C LEU A 42 -5.61 6.13 1.20
N GLY A 43 -6.40 7.21 1.23
CA GLY A 43 -7.44 7.47 2.23
C GLY A 43 -6.99 8.34 3.41
N CYS A 44 -5.73 8.77 3.45
CA CYS A 44 -5.21 9.67 4.50
C CYS A 44 -5.14 11.15 4.09
N ARG A 45 -5.64 11.52 2.89
CA ARG A 45 -5.62 12.91 2.40
C ARG A 45 -6.53 13.81 3.22
N PHE A 46 -6.12 15.06 3.41
CA PHE A 46 -6.95 16.14 3.95
C PHE A 46 -6.46 17.50 3.45
N VAL A 47 -7.32 18.51 3.47
CA VAL A 47 -6.92 19.88 3.11
C VAL A 47 -6.02 20.48 4.19
N GLY A 48 -4.92 21.08 3.77
CA GLY A 48 -3.84 21.57 4.61
C GLY A 48 -2.72 20.55 4.84
N MET A 49 -2.82 19.34 4.28
CA MET A 49 -1.77 18.33 4.39
C MET A 49 -0.44 18.85 3.82
N GLY A 50 0.65 18.74 4.57
CA GLY A 50 1.97 19.23 4.18
C GLY A 50 2.18 20.75 4.31
N ALA A 51 1.19 21.53 4.75
CA ALA A 51 1.32 22.98 4.88
C ALA A 51 2.42 23.42 5.86
N ASP A 52 2.79 22.56 6.81
CA ASP A 52 3.89 22.79 7.73
C ASP A 52 5.28 22.58 7.09
N LEU A 53 5.35 22.05 5.87
CA LEU A 53 6.59 21.93 5.09
C LEU A 53 6.88 23.19 4.26
N PHE A 54 5.84 23.80 3.69
CA PHE A 54 5.96 24.83 2.66
C PHE A 54 6.70 26.07 3.18
N GLY A 55 7.79 26.43 2.49
CA GLY A 55 8.62 27.58 2.84
C GLY A 55 9.43 27.43 4.13
N LYS A 56 9.31 26.30 4.86
CA LYS A 56 10.05 26.03 6.10
C LYS A 56 11.26 25.14 5.88
N PHE A 57 11.19 24.23 4.90
CA PHE A 57 12.24 23.26 4.62
C PHE A 57 12.60 23.29 3.13
N PRO A 58 13.75 23.89 2.75
CA PRO A 58 14.17 23.93 1.34
C PRO A 58 14.23 22.56 0.67
N ALA A 59 14.60 21.51 1.42
CA ALA A 59 14.63 20.14 0.93
C ALA A 59 13.24 19.58 0.61
N ALA A 60 12.21 19.95 1.39
CA ALA A 60 10.83 19.58 1.08
C ALA A 60 10.32 20.43 -0.10
N ASP A 61 10.64 21.73 -0.15
CA ASP A 61 10.21 22.58 -1.25
C ASP A 61 10.73 22.11 -2.61
N ALA A 62 11.97 21.60 -2.66
CA ALA A 62 12.52 21.00 -3.88
C ALA A 62 11.70 19.80 -4.39
N ILE A 63 11.15 18.97 -3.48
CA ILE A 63 10.30 17.83 -3.84
C ILE A 63 9.01 18.29 -4.51
N PHE A 64 8.35 19.30 -3.95
CA PHE A 64 7.13 19.85 -4.54
C PHE A 64 7.40 20.59 -5.86
N SER A 65 8.55 21.26 -6.00
CA SER A 65 8.96 21.88 -7.27
C SER A 65 9.19 20.83 -8.36
N GLN A 66 9.87 19.73 -8.06
CA GLN A 66 10.00 18.61 -9.01
C GLN A 66 8.64 18.02 -9.39
N ALA A 67 7.72 17.90 -8.43
CA ALA A 67 6.37 17.42 -8.71
C ALA A 67 5.63 18.36 -9.66
N GLN A 68 5.73 19.67 -9.45
CA GLN A 68 5.14 20.69 -10.32
C GLN A 68 5.69 20.63 -11.75
N GLU A 69 7.01 20.45 -11.91
CA GLU A 69 7.64 20.30 -13.23
C GLU A 69 7.11 19.08 -13.99
N ILE A 70 6.85 17.98 -13.29
CA ILE A 70 6.38 16.71 -13.88
C ILE A 70 4.88 16.76 -14.18
N LEU A 71 4.07 17.31 -13.26
CA LEU A 71 2.62 17.29 -13.34
C LEU A 71 2.02 18.48 -14.09
N GLY A 72 2.76 19.59 -14.20
CA GLY A 72 2.31 20.83 -14.82
C GLY A 72 1.39 21.69 -13.93
N TYR A 73 1.23 21.35 -12.64
CA TYR A 73 0.46 22.12 -11.66
C TYR A 73 1.07 21.99 -10.26
N ASP A 74 0.85 22.96 -9.39
CA ASP A 74 1.44 22.96 -8.05
C ASP A 74 0.61 22.14 -7.06
N LEU A 75 1.20 21.05 -6.55
CA LEU A 75 0.57 20.23 -5.52
C LEU A 75 0.40 20.97 -4.19
N ARG A 76 1.13 22.08 -3.94
CA ARG A 76 0.89 22.93 -2.76
C ARG A 76 -0.50 23.55 -2.82
N GLU A 77 -0.89 24.09 -3.97
CA GLU A 77 -2.24 24.64 -4.17
C GLU A 77 -3.31 23.56 -3.98
N VAL A 78 -3.08 22.36 -4.52
CA VAL A 78 -3.98 21.22 -4.33
C VAL A 78 -4.12 20.87 -2.85
N CYS A 79 -3.01 20.86 -2.10
CA CYS A 79 -3.00 20.59 -0.67
C CYS A 79 -3.74 21.67 0.13
N LEU A 80 -3.58 22.96 -0.20
CA LEU A 80 -4.13 24.08 0.57
C LEU A 80 -5.58 24.41 0.23
N GLU A 81 -5.94 24.34 -1.05
CA GLU A 81 -7.21 24.89 -1.56
C GLU A 81 -8.19 23.82 -2.04
N GLY A 82 -7.69 22.63 -2.37
CA GLY A 82 -8.48 21.50 -2.85
C GLY A 82 -9.45 21.87 -3.98
N SER A 83 -9.03 22.45 -5.11
CA SER A 83 -9.93 22.82 -6.23
C SER A 83 -11.18 23.65 -5.83
N GLY A 84 -11.09 24.48 -4.80
CA GLY A 84 -12.23 25.24 -4.25
C GLY A 84 -13.20 24.41 -3.40
N ARG A 85 -12.84 23.16 -3.10
CA ARG A 85 -13.54 22.22 -2.21
C ARG A 85 -12.66 21.96 -1.00
N LYS A 86 -13.25 21.71 0.17
CA LYS A 86 -12.52 21.32 1.40
C LYS A 86 -11.95 19.88 1.33
N ILE A 87 -11.69 19.35 0.13
CA ILE A 87 -11.22 17.98 -0.10
C ILE A 87 -10.28 17.97 -1.31
N VAL A 88 -9.12 17.32 -1.16
CA VAL A 88 -8.19 17.03 -2.26
C VAL A 88 -8.87 16.14 -3.31
N PRO A 89 -8.84 16.48 -4.62
CA PRO A 89 -9.48 15.69 -5.66
C PRO A 89 -9.04 14.23 -5.67
N ALA A 90 -9.98 13.31 -5.97
CA ALA A 90 -9.69 11.88 -5.94
C ALA A 90 -8.57 11.47 -6.89
N LYS A 91 -8.54 12.07 -8.09
CA LYS A 91 -7.53 11.84 -9.13
C LYS A 91 -6.13 12.34 -8.80
N GLN A 92 -5.97 13.10 -7.72
CA GLN A 92 -4.69 13.69 -7.32
C GLN A 92 -4.23 13.15 -5.97
N GLU A 93 -4.99 12.23 -5.36
CA GLU A 93 -4.70 11.76 -4.01
C GLU A 93 -3.37 11.03 -3.95
N ALA A 94 -3.09 10.14 -4.90
CA ALA A 94 -1.87 9.38 -4.82
C ALA A 94 -0.63 10.27 -4.99
N GLN A 95 -0.70 11.23 -5.92
CA GLN A 95 0.34 12.23 -6.15
C GLN A 95 0.57 13.11 -4.91
N VAL A 96 -0.50 13.56 -4.25
CA VAL A 96 -0.42 14.34 -3.01
C VAL A 96 0.22 13.51 -1.90
N ILE A 97 -0.28 12.30 -1.64
CA ILE A 97 0.22 11.45 -0.55
C ILE A 97 1.69 11.09 -0.77
N TYR A 98 2.07 10.72 -2.00
CA TYR A 98 3.46 10.41 -2.34
C TYR A 98 4.36 11.64 -2.16
N THR A 99 3.98 12.80 -2.70
CA THR A 99 4.80 14.02 -2.66
C THR A 99 4.96 14.55 -1.24
N VAL A 100 3.87 14.60 -0.46
CA VAL A 100 3.93 15.03 0.95
C VAL A 100 4.77 14.06 1.78
N SER A 101 4.60 12.75 1.57
CA SER A 101 5.41 11.72 2.24
C SER A 101 6.90 11.90 1.96
N CYS A 102 7.26 12.13 0.69
CA CYS A 102 8.64 12.40 0.30
C CYS A 102 9.15 13.73 0.87
N GLY A 103 8.30 14.76 0.92
CA GLY A 103 8.61 16.06 1.53
C GLY A 103 8.94 15.96 3.02
N TYR A 104 8.15 15.22 3.81
CA TYR A 104 8.47 14.96 5.23
C TYR A 104 9.78 14.20 5.38
N ALA A 105 10.01 13.15 4.59
CA ALA A 105 11.26 12.40 4.63
C ALA A 105 12.47 13.27 4.21
N ALA A 106 12.32 14.18 3.24
CA ALA A 106 13.34 15.15 2.87
C ALA A 106 13.64 16.16 4.00
N ALA A 107 12.61 16.71 4.64
CA ALA A 107 12.75 17.60 5.80
C ALA A 107 13.42 16.91 7.00
N LEU A 108 13.03 15.67 7.31
CA LEU A 108 13.67 14.86 8.34
C LEU A 108 15.15 14.63 8.00
N ARG A 109 15.46 14.32 6.73
CA ARG A 109 16.83 14.16 6.28
C ARG A 109 17.65 15.45 6.44
N SER A 110 17.11 16.62 6.14
CA SER A 110 17.82 17.89 6.32
C SER A 110 18.10 18.22 7.79
N MET A 111 17.38 17.60 8.72
CA MET A 111 17.61 17.69 10.17
C MET A 111 18.51 16.57 10.72
N ASN A 112 19.27 15.88 9.85
CA ASN A 112 20.09 14.72 10.20
C ASN A 112 19.33 13.58 10.88
N ARG A 113 18.00 13.48 10.68
CA ARG A 113 17.22 12.29 11.03
C ARG A 113 17.31 11.31 9.88
N ARG A 114 17.58 10.05 10.17
CA ARG A 114 17.64 8.96 9.19
C ARG A 114 16.84 7.76 9.71
N PRO A 115 16.13 7.03 8.83
CA PRO A 115 15.49 5.80 9.25
C PRO A 115 16.50 4.66 9.41
N GLY A 116 16.20 3.73 10.31
CA GLY A 116 16.87 2.42 10.36
C GLY A 116 16.25 1.43 9.37
N ALA A 117 15.00 1.64 8.97
CA ALA A 117 14.29 0.91 7.92
C ALA A 117 13.12 1.75 7.37
N THR A 118 12.63 1.42 6.18
CA THR A 118 11.41 1.98 5.60
C THR A 118 10.37 0.89 5.33
N ALA A 119 9.10 1.26 5.44
CA ALA A 119 7.97 0.39 5.09
C ALA A 119 6.82 1.26 4.58
N GLY A 120 5.97 0.71 3.72
CA GLY A 120 4.82 1.40 3.19
C GLY A 120 3.54 0.59 3.32
N HIS A 121 2.41 1.27 3.46
CA HIS A 121 1.10 0.65 3.27
C HIS A 121 0.60 0.95 1.87
N SER A 122 0.44 -0.08 1.02
CA SER A 122 -0.11 0.07 -0.34
C SER A 122 0.68 1.14 -1.13
N LEU A 123 0.04 2.24 -1.53
CA LEU A 123 0.67 3.40 -2.16
C LEU A 123 1.93 3.90 -1.41
N GLY A 124 1.95 3.84 -0.08
CA GLY A 124 3.09 4.27 0.72
C GLY A 124 4.38 3.52 0.41
N ASN A 125 4.30 2.33 -0.21
CA ASN A 125 5.48 1.58 -0.64
C ASN A 125 6.34 2.36 -1.62
N TRP A 126 5.75 3.17 -2.50
CA TRP A 126 6.51 4.01 -3.41
C TRP A 126 7.34 5.07 -2.65
N ALA A 127 6.74 5.71 -1.65
CA ALA A 127 7.49 6.66 -0.81
C ALA A 127 8.56 5.94 0.03
N ALA A 128 8.28 4.73 0.51
CA ALA A 128 9.23 3.91 1.26
C ALA A 128 10.45 3.49 0.43
N ALA A 129 10.23 3.08 -0.83
CA ALA A 129 11.30 2.70 -1.75
C ALA A 129 12.16 3.91 -2.16
N TRP A 130 11.53 5.06 -2.44
CA TRP A 130 12.26 6.32 -2.63
C TRP A 130 13.08 6.70 -1.39
N ALA A 131 12.48 6.59 -0.20
CA ALA A 131 13.15 6.87 1.07
C ALA A 131 14.26 5.85 1.39
N ALA A 132 14.24 4.66 0.78
CA ALA A 132 15.33 3.70 0.83
C ALA A 132 16.44 3.99 -0.19
N GLY A 133 16.19 4.87 -1.16
CA GLY A 133 17.11 5.20 -2.25
C GLY A 133 17.02 4.25 -3.44
N ALA A 134 15.91 3.52 -3.61
CA ALA A 134 15.75 2.57 -4.71
C ALA A 134 15.59 3.24 -6.09
N TYR A 135 15.17 4.51 -6.13
CA TYR A 135 15.06 5.35 -7.33
C TYR A 135 14.96 6.83 -6.93
N ASP A 136 14.95 7.72 -7.92
CA ASP A 136 14.78 9.17 -7.72
C ASP A 136 13.31 9.59 -7.55
N PHE A 137 13.08 10.79 -6.99
CA PHE A 137 11.71 11.27 -6.75
C PHE A 137 10.84 11.30 -8.02
N PRO A 138 11.34 11.84 -9.16
CA PRO A 138 10.58 11.85 -10.41
C PRO A 138 10.10 10.49 -10.87
N THR A 139 10.92 9.44 -10.74
CA THR A 139 10.56 8.08 -11.15
C THR A 139 9.41 7.54 -10.31
N GLY A 140 9.47 7.68 -8.98
CA GLY A 140 8.37 7.25 -8.13
C GLY A 140 7.07 8.04 -8.37
N LEU A 141 7.14 9.35 -8.64
CA LEU A 141 5.95 10.12 -8.97
C LEU A 141 5.31 9.64 -10.28
N ARG A 142 6.13 9.33 -11.29
CA ARG A 142 5.65 8.73 -12.55
C ARG A 142 4.98 7.39 -12.34
N PHE A 143 5.54 6.51 -11.48
CA PHE A 143 4.89 5.24 -11.15
C PHE A 143 3.52 5.43 -10.49
N VAL A 144 3.46 6.31 -9.49
CA VAL A 144 2.21 6.60 -8.77
C VAL A 144 1.14 7.12 -9.73
N THR A 145 1.48 8.11 -10.56
CA THR A 145 0.56 8.63 -11.59
C THR A 145 0.16 7.53 -12.58
N ARG A 146 1.12 6.71 -13.05
CA ARG A 146 0.83 5.65 -14.03
C ARG A 146 -0.10 4.58 -13.48
N VAL A 147 0.01 4.24 -12.20
CA VAL A 147 -0.92 3.32 -11.54
C VAL A 147 -2.33 3.90 -11.52
N GLU A 148 -2.50 5.18 -11.19
CA GLU A 148 -3.83 5.82 -11.21
C GLU A 148 -4.43 5.82 -12.62
N GLU A 149 -3.65 6.17 -13.64
CA GLU A 149 -4.06 6.13 -15.06
C GLU A 149 -4.49 4.73 -15.49
N LEU A 150 -3.67 3.71 -15.21
CA LEU A 150 -3.97 2.32 -15.57
C LEU A 150 -5.23 1.81 -14.89
N LEU A 151 -5.45 2.20 -13.62
CA LEU A 151 -6.68 1.83 -12.94
C LEU A 151 -7.90 2.54 -13.55
N GLU A 152 -7.77 3.78 -14.05
CA GLU A 152 -8.84 4.45 -14.80
C GLU A 152 -9.07 3.83 -16.19
N GLU A 153 -8.02 3.42 -16.89
CA GLU A 153 -8.07 2.80 -18.21
C GLU A 153 -8.67 1.39 -18.19
N LEU A 154 -8.32 0.58 -17.18
CA LEU A 154 -8.48 -0.88 -17.23
C LEU A 154 -9.52 -1.45 -16.26
N VAL A 155 -9.91 -0.70 -15.22
CA VAL A 155 -10.85 -1.20 -14.21
C VAL A 155 -12.23 -0.63 -14.47
N ALA A 156 -13.15 -1.51 -14.89
CA ALA A 156 -14.54 -1.17 -15.11
C ALA A 156 -15.20 -0.73 -13.78
N PRO A 157 -15.81 0.47 -13.73
CA PRO A 157 -16.52 0.92 -12.54
C PRO A 157 -17.62 -0.04 -12.09
N GLU A 158 -17.94 0.00 -10.80
CA GLU A 158 -19.15 -0.56 -10.17
C GLU A 158 -19.28 -2.09 -10.11
N SER A 159 -18.48 -2.86 -10.86
CA SER A 159 -18.49 -4.33 -10.78
C SER A 159 -17.74 -4.88 -9.56
N GLN A 160 -16.82 -4.09 -9.00
CA GLN A 160 -15.90 -4.49 -7.95
C GLN A 160 -15.96 -3.54 -6.76
N THR A 161 -15.57 -4.01 -5.59
CA THR A 161 -15.40 -3.14 -4.42
C THR A 161 -14.48 -3.78 -3.39
N MET A 162 -14.30 -3.08 -2.27
CA MET A 162 -13.61 -3.59 -1.09
C MET A 162 -14.46 -3.38 0.16
N GLY A 163 -14.32 -4.29 1.11
CA GLY A 163 -14.97 -4.26 2.42
C GLY A 163 -13.95 -4.36 3.54
N VAL A 164 -14.20 -3.67 4.66
CA VAL A 164 -13.41 -3.80 5.89
C VAL A 164 -14.17 -4.63 6.90
N VAL A 165 -13.49 -5.60 7.50
CA VAL A 165 -13.96 -6.42 8.61
C VAL A 165 -13.03 -6.21 9.81
N ILE A 166 -13.60 -5.84 10.96
CA ILE A 166 -12.89 -5.59 12.21
C ILE A 166 -13.51 -6.42 13.32
N GLY A 167 -12.67 -7.07 14.13
CA GLY A 167 -13.08 -7.77 15.35
C GLY A 167 -13.50 -9.22 15.15
N LEU A 168 -13.13 -9.85 14.03
CA LEU A 168 -13.22 -11.30 13.83
C LEU A 168 -11.83 -11.92 13.79
N GLU A 169 -11.75 -13.23 14.02
CA GLU A 169 -10.53 -14.01 13.81
C GLU A 169 -10.22 -14.18 12.32
N GLU A 170 -8.94 -14.32 12.00
CA GLU A 170 -8.47 -14.50 10.61
C GLU A 170 -9.10 -15.73 9.95
N SER A 171 -9.14 -16.85 10.66
CA SER A 171 -9.71 -18.11 10.17
C SER A 171 -11.18 -17.95 9.79
N THR A 172 -11.96 -17.21 10.58
CA THR A 172 -13.36 -16.93 10.29
C THR A 172 -13.52 -16.12 9.01
N VAL A 173 -12.70 -15.08 8.81
CA VAL A 173 -12.74 -14.27 7.59
C VAL A 173 -12.31 -15.10 6.38
N LYS A 174 -11.28 -15.94 6.51
CA LYS A 174 -10.86 -16.87 5.46
C LYS A 174 -11.96 -17.87 5.08
N SER A 175 -12.69 -18.41 6.05
CA SER A 175 -13.84 -19.28 5.78
C SER A 175 -14.93 -18.56 4.99
N LEU A 176 -15.29 -17.34 5.38
CA LEU A 176 -16.26 -16.53 4.64
C LEU A 176 -15.80 -16.24 3.20
N ILE A 177 -14.52 -15.93 2.99
CA ILE A 177 -13.97 -15.72 1.65
C ILE A 177 -14.07 -17.01 0.81
N ALA A 178 -13.79 -18.17 1.40
CA ALA A 178 -13.81 -19.45 0.69
C ALA A 178 -15.20 -19.88 0.18
N GLU A 179 -16.28 -19.26 0.67
CA GLU A 179 -17.65 -19.44 0.16
C GLU A 179 -17.87 -18.76 -1.21
N HIS A 180 -16.93 -17.91 -1.64
CA HIS A 180 -17.02 -17.08 -2.83
C HIS A 180 -15.76 -17.22 -3.70
N SER A 181 -15.91 -17.63 -4.96
CA SER A 181 -14.76 -17.80 -5.89
C SER A 181 -14.16 -16.48 -6.38
N ASP A 182 -14.84 -15.38 -6.15
CA ASP A 182 -14.60 -14.03 -6.65
C ASP A 182 -14.23 -13.04 -5.54
N LEU A 183 -13.84 -13.55 -4.36
CA LEU A 183 -13.33 -12.77 -3.24
C LEU A 183 -11.91 -13.14 -2.88
N TRP A 184 -11.15 -12.14 -2.44
CA TRP A 184 -9.79 -12.31 -1.95
C TRP A 184 -9.57 -11.47 -0.69
N LEU A 185 -8.68 -11.96 0.16
CA LEU A 185 -8.14 -11.16 1.26
C LEU A 185 -7.13 -10.16 0.66
N ALA A 186 -7.53 -8.90 0.58
CA ALA A 186 -6.75 -7.83 -0.04
C ALA A 186 -5.71 -7.23 0.92
N ASN A 187 -6.06 -7.08 2.20
CA ASN A 187 -5.11 -6.61 3.20
C ASN A 187 -5.30 -7.30 4.56
N TRP A 188 -4.17 -7.66 5.15
CA TRP A 188 -4.06 -7.95 6.56
C TRP A 188 -3.37 -6.77 7.24
N ASN A 189 -4.16 -5.85 7.81
CA ASN A 189 -3.63 -4.61 8.38
C ASN A 189 -3.16 -4.80 9.82
N SER A 190 -3.89 -5.60 10.60
CA SER A 190 -3.54 -6.00 11.97
C SER A 190 -4.34 -7.24 12.38
N PRO A 191 -3.98 -7.92 13.47
CA PRO A 191 -4.84 -8.96 14.06
C PRO A 191 -6.26 -8.42 14.28
N GLY A 192 -7.23 -9.05 13.64
CA GLY A 192 -8.62 -8.64 13.71
C GLY A 192 -9.00 -7.44 12.83
N GLN A 193 -8.16 -7.00 11.89
CA GLN A 193 -8.51 -5.99 10.88
C GLN A 193 -8.10 -6.44 9.48
N TYR A 194 -9.12 -6.75 8.67
CA TYR A 194 -8.96 -7.31 7.35
C TYR A 194 -9.70 -6.47 6.31
N ILE A 195 -9.13 -6.40 5.12
CA ILE A 195 -9.78 -5.84 3.94
C ILE A 195 -9.98 -6.96 2.95
N VAL A 196 -11.22 -7.13 2.50
CA VAL A 196 -11.60 -8.07 1.45
C VAL A 196 -11.90 -7.29 0.18
N GLY A 197 -11.59 -7.86 -0.98
CA GLY A 197 -11.88 -7.25 -2.27
C GLY A 197 -12.36 -8.29 -3.27
N GLY A 198 -13.20 -7.88 -4.21
CA GLY A 198 -13.75 -8.76 -5.24
C GLY A 198 -15.00 -8.20 -5.89
N ASP A 199 -15.88 -9.09 -6.35
CA ASP A 199 -17.21 -8.72 -6.88
C ASP A 199 -18.04 -7.98 -5.82
N ALA A 200 -18.73 -6.92 -6.24
CA ALA A 200 -19.46 -6.04 -5.33
C ALA A 200 -20.58 -6.75 -4.54
N LYS A 201 -21.25 -7.75 -5.13
CA LYS A 201 -22.32 -8.51 -4.46
C LYS A 201 -21.75 -9.53 -3.49
N SER A 202 -20.67 -10.22 -3.87
CA SER A 202 -19.99 -11.17 -3.00
C SER A 202 -19.39 -10.45 -1.78
N VAL A 203 -18.82 -9.25 -1.96
CA VAL A 203 -18.35 -8.43 -0.84
C VAL A 203 -19.51 -8.07 0.10
N ASP A 204 -20.68 -7.69 -0.42
CA ASP A 204 -21.85 -7.39 0.41
C ASP A 204 -22.33 -8.59 1.23
N ALA A 205 -22.40 -9.76 0.60
CA ALA A 205 -22.79 -11.00 1.26
C ALA A 205 -21.83 -11.33 2.42
N LEU A 206 -20.52 -11.25 2.17
CA LEU A 206 -19.50 -11.47 3.20
C LEU A 206 -19.63 -10.44 4.34
N LEU A 207 -19.82 -9.16 4.02
CA LEU A 207 -19.96 -8.12 5.04
C LEU A 207 -21.21 -8.32 5.92
N ALA A 208 -22.32 -8.78 5.34
CA ALA A 208 -23.53 -9.13 6.07
C ALA A 208 -23.30 -10.36 6.97
N ALA A 209 -22.65 -11.41 6.47
CA ALA A 209 -22.29 -12.59 7.25
C ALA A 209 -21.36 -12.24 8.42
N ALA A 210 -20.33 -11.42 8.18
CA ALA A 210 -19.43 -10.93 9.22
C ALA A 210 -20.17 -10.13 10.31
N THR A 211 -21.19 -9.36 9.93
CA THR A 211 -22.06 -8.66 10.90
C THR A 211 -22.86 -9.64 11.74
N GLY A 212 -23.43 -10.69 11.13
CA GLY A 212 -24.13 -11.76 11.83
C GLY A 212 -23.24 -12.53 12.82
N LEU A 213 -21.94 -12.65 12.51
CA LEU A 213 -20.91 -13.21 13.38
C LEU A 213 -20.35 -12.21 14.40
N GLN A 214 -21.02 -11.08 14.61
CA GLN A 214 -20.68 -10.07 15.62
C GLN A 214 -19.33 -9.36 15.40
N ALA A 215 -18.91 -9.17 14.14
CA ALA A 215 -17.80 -8.28 13.82
C ALA A 215 -18.02 -6.89 14.45
N LYS A 216 -16.99 -6.35 15.12
CA LYS A 216 -17.00 -4.99 15.68
C LYS A 216 -17.31 -3.94 14.61
N ARG A 217 -16.85 -4.16 13.38
CA ARG A 217 -17.18 -3.32 12.23
C ARG A 217 -17.14 -4.14 10.95
N SER A 218 -18.15 -3.97 10.10
CA SER A 218 -18.20 -4.54 8.77
C SER A 218 -18.82 -3.51 7.84
N LYS A 219 -18.08 -2.99 6.85
CA LYS A 219 -18.59 -1.98 5.92
C LYS A 219 -17.85 -1.95 4.59
N ARG A 220 -18.51 -1.46 3.55
CA ARG A 220 -17.83 -1.08 2.29
C ARG A 220 -16.81 0.03 2.52
N LEU A 221 -15.73 -0.02 1.75
CA LEU A 221 -14.80 1.08 1.56
C LEU A 221 -15.29 1.98 0.41
N PRO A 222 -14.96 3.28 0.42
CA PRO A 222 -15.32 4.19 -0.66
C PRO A 222 -14.42 3.98 -1.88
N THR A 223 -14.53 2.81 -2.51
CA THR A 223 -13.82 2.42 -3.73
C THR A 223 -14.69 1.51 -4.59
N ASP A 224 -14.57 1.69 -5.90
CA ASP A 224 -15.19 0.92 -6.98
C ASP A 224 -14.21 -0.11 -7.58
N ARG A 225 -13.09 -0.37 -6.91
CA ARG A 225 -12.01 -1.24 -7.38
C ARG A 225 -11.64 -2.24 -6.29
N ALA A 226 -11.39 -3.50 -6.68
CA ALA A 226 -10.87 -4.53 -5.78
C ALA A 226 -9.32 -4.52 -5.79
N LEU A 227 -8.72 -3.49 -5.20
CA LEU A 227 -7.26 -3.34 -5.13
C LEU A 227 -6.62 -4.50 -4.36
N HIS A 228 -5.35 -4.84 -4.67
CA HIS A 228 -4.61 -5.95 -4.05
C HIS A 228 -5.25 -7.33 -4.22
N THR A 229 -5.99 -7.53 -5.32
CA THR A 229 -6.55 -8.83 -5.70
C THR A 229 -6.06 -9.24 -7.09
N PRO A 230 -6.23 -10.51 -7.50
CA PRO A 230 -5.93 -10.95 -8.86
C PRO A 230 -6.64 -10.14 -9.97
N LEU A 231 -7.73 -9.43 -9.64
CA LEU A 231 -8.42 -8.54 -10.59
C LEU A 231 -7.53 -7.37 -11.06
N MET A 232 -6.43 -7.08 -10.36
CA MET A 232 -5.44 -6.07 -10.75
C MET A 232 -4.36 -6.60 -11.70
N GLN A 233 -4.43 -7.86 -12.15
CA GLN A 233 -3.40 -8.47 -13.01
C GLN A 233 -3.15 -7.68 -14.31
N ALA A 234 -4.21 -7.15 -14.94
CA ALA A 234 -4.06 -6.34 -16.15
C ALA A 234 -3.29 -5.03 -15.88
N VAL A 235 -3.51 -4.42 -14.71
CA VAL A 235 -2.80 -3.21 -14.27
C VAL A 235 -1.34 -3.54 -13.97
N SER A 236 -1.05 -4.61 -13.22
CA SER A 236 0.33 -5.06 -12.95
C SER A 236 1.09 -5.36 -14.25
N ALA A 237 0.47 -6.08 -15.19
CA ALA A 237 1.10 -6.41 -16.47
C ALA A 237 1.49 -5.16 -17.28
N ARG A 238 0.62 -4.14 -17.30
CA ARG A 238 0.89 -2.87 -18.00
C ARG A 238 1.85 -1.96 -17.24
N LEU A 239 1.84 -2.00 -15.92
CA LEU A 239 2.79 -1.25 -15.09
C LEU A 239 4.21 -1.78 -15.25
N ARG A 240 4.36 -3.10 -15.49
CA ARG A 240 5.67 -3.75 -15.67
C ARG A 240 6.54 -3.09 -16.75
N GLU A 241 5.93 -2.60 -17.84
CA GLU A 241 6.65 -1.85 -18.88
C GLU A 241 7.35 -0.59 -18.32
N ALA A 242 6.68 0.13 -17.41
CA ALA A 242 7.28 1.29 -16.74
C ALA A 242 8.34 0.87 -15.72
N LEU A 243 8.13 -0.23 -14.99
CA LEU A 243 9.08 -0.73 -14.01
C LEU A 243 10.38 -1.22 -14.66
N ASP A 244 10.28 -1.90 -15.80
CA ASP A 244 11.44 -2.47 -16.50
C ASP A 244 12.28 -1.42 -17.22
N SER A 245 11.68 -0.28 -17.59
CA SER A 245 12.38 0.83 -18.26
C SER A 245 13.00 1.85 -17.28
N ALA A 246 12.68 1.74 -15.99
CA ALA A 246 13.21 2.65 -14.98
C ALA A 246 14.61 2.26 -14.49
N GLU A 247 15.36 3.25 -14.02
CA GLU A 247 16.62 3.04 -13.33
C GLU A 247 16.36 2.72 -11.85
N TRP A 248 16.89 1.57 -11.40
CA TRP A 248 16.78 1.12 -10.02
C TRP A 248 18.16 1.08 -9.36
N SER A 249 18.21 1.52 -8.11
CA SER A 249 19.39 1.46 -7.25
C SER A 249 19.18 0.46 -6.12
N GLU A 250 20.27 -0.06 -5.57
CA GLU A 250 20.18 -0.87 -4.35
C GLU A 250 19.72 0.00 -3.18
N PRO A 251 18.74 -0.46 -2.38
CA PRO A 251 18.27 0.29 -1.24
C PRO A 251 19.39 0.45 -0.19
N SER A 252 19.80 1.70 0.04
CA SER A 252 20.79 2.08 1.06
C SER A 252 20.26 1.93 2.50
N ILE A 253 18.94 1.80 2.65
CA ILE A 253 18.23 1.61 3.92
C ILE A 253 17.33 0.38 3.75
N PRO A 254 17.27 -0.53 4.74
CA PRO A 254 16.39 -1.70 4.68
C PRO A 254 14.94 -1.31 4.30
N LEU A 255 14.45 -1.84 3.19
CA LEU A 255 13.05 -1.69 2.76
C LEU A 255 12.28 -2.96 3.14
N ILE A 256 11.22 -2.81 3.92
CA ILE A 256 10.36 -3.93 4.32
C ILE A 256 9.21 -4.06 3.32
N SER A 257 9.12 -5.22 2.67
CA SER A 257 8.04 -5.58 1.76
C SER A 257 6.72 -5.72 2.53
N SER A 258 5.68 -5.03 2.06
CA SER A 258 4.34 -5.18 2.61
C SER A 258 3.61 -6.45 2.11
N ALA A 259 4.20 -7.19 1.16
CA ALA A 259 3.60 -8.39 0.58
C ALA A 259 3.94 -9.65 1.40
N ASP A 260 5.17 -9.76 1.87
CA ASP A 260 5.72 -10.97 2.49
C ASP A 260 6.61 -10.70 3.72
N SER A 261 6.68 -9.43 4.18
CA SER A 261 7.46 -8.99 5.35
C SER A 261 8.97 -9.21 5.23
N ARG A 262 9.50 -9.53 4.04
CA ARG A 262 10.95 -9.65 3.83
C ARG A 262 11.62 -8.28 3.76
N VAL A 263 12.90 -8.25 4.11
CA VAL A 263 13.76 -7.09 3.88
C VAL A 263 14.35 -7.20 2.47
N LEU A 264 14.02 -6.24 1.62
CA LEU A 264 14.53 -6.13 0.26
C LEU A 264 15.89 -5.42 0.29
N ARG A 265 16.88 -6.01 -0.37
CA ARG A 265 18.29 -5.57 -0.33
C ARG A 265 18.88 -5.27 -1.70
N SER A 266 18.29 -5.77 -2.77
CA SER A 266 18.75 -5.53 -4.15
C SER A 266 17.72 -4.76 -4.96
N SER A 267 18.19 -4.03 -5.99
CA SER A 267 17.31 -3.36 -6.96
C SER A 267 16.34 -4.33 -7.65
N ALA A 268 16.78 -5.56 -7.92
CA ALA A 268 15.96 -6.60 -8.52
C ALA A 268 14.78 -7.01 -7.61
N GLU A 269 15.03 -7.24 -6.32
CA GLU A 269 14.00 -7.54 -5.33
C GLU A 269 12.99 -6.39 -5.18
N VAL A 270 13.46 -5.14 -5.18
CA VAL A 270 12.57 -3.98 -5.12
C VAL A 270 11.71 -3.87 -6.37
N ARG A 271 12.27 -4.07 -7.56
CA ARG A 271 11.50 -4.04 -8.81
C ARG A 271 10.45 -5.16 -8.85
N GLU A 272 10.82 -6.38 -8.49
CA GLU A 272 9.91 -7.53 -8.42
C GLU A 272 8.76 -7.30 -7.42
N PHE A 273 9.04 -6.64 -6.30
CA PHE A 273 8.01 -6.31 -5.31
C PHE A 273 6.86 -5.44 -5.87
N PHE A 274 7.13 -4.57 -6.85
CA PHE A 274 6.11 -3.73 -7.47
C PHE A 274 5.45 -4.32 -8.73
N GLY A 275 6.03 -5.37 -9.32
CA GLY A 275 5.73 -5.86 -10.67
C GLY A 275 5.27 -7.29 -10.71
#